data_AF-A0A399H4U8-F1
#
_entry.id   AF-A0A399H4U8-F1
#
_cell.length_a   1.000
_cell.length_b   1.000
_cell.length_c   1.000
_cell.angle_alpha   90.00
_cell.angle_beta   90.00
_cell.angle_gamma   90.00
#
_symmetry.space_group_name_H-M   'P 1'
#
loop_
_entity.id
_entity.type
_entity.pdbx_description
1 polymer ?
#
loop_
_entity_poly.entity_id
_entity_poly.type
_entity_poly.pdbx_seq_one_letter_code
_entity_poly.pdbx_strand_id
1 'polypeptide(L)'
;MKSENTPFVGGPLDGRVLPILLGPTGHPPKVYEVPVPDHDGGPPTVLVYRRVPAGYSRRLGLQQGWKYEYDPSGRRGRNLKWPWSKPTPRPDGEGGEPGATDGMRDTGDGDRPGHQN
;
A
#
# COMPACT_ATOMS: atom_id res chain seq x y z
N MET A 1 4.05 20.80 -19.00
CA MET A 1 4.11 19.39 -18.54
C MET A 1 3.35 18.55 -19.56
N LYS A 2 3.89 17.42 -20.01
CA LYS A 2 3.21 16.54 -20.98
C LYS A 2 2.52 15.39 -20.26
N SER A 3 1.40 14.94 -20.80
CA SER A 3 0.68 13.74 -20.34
C SER A 3 0.47 12.75 -21.49
N GLU A 4 0.38 11.48 -21.15
CA GLU A 4 0.07 10.39 -22.09
C GLU A 4 -1.15 9.61 -21.59
N ASN A 5 -2.13 9.40 -22.48
CA ASN A 5 -3.29 8.56 -22.21
C ASN A 5 -2.84 7.09 -22.11
N THR A 6 -2.69 6.60 -20.88
CA THR A 6 -2.13 5.27 -20.60
C THR A 6 -3.24 4.32 -20.15
N PRO A 7 -3.40 3.16 -20.81
CA PRO A 7 -4.38 2.15 -20.39
C PRO A 7 -3.95 1.43 -19.10
N PHE A 8 -4.93 1.12 -18.27
CA PHE A 8 -4.82 0.34 -17.04
C PHE A 8 -5.48 -1.02 -17.26
N VAL A 9 -4.78 -2.09 -16.84
CA VAL A 9 -5.20 -3.48 -17.02
C VAL A 9 -5.15 -4.23 -15.70
N GLY A 10 -6.21 -4.97 -15.40
CA GLY A 10 -6.42 -5.67 -14.15
C GLY A 10 -6.84 -4.76 -13.00
N GLY A 11 -7.27 -5.39 -11.89
CA GLY A 11 -7.66 -4.69 -10.68
C GLY A 11 -8.86 -3.72 -10.86
N PRO A 12 -9.09 -2.82 -9.90
CA PRO A 12 -10.25 -1.93 -9.91
C PRO A 12 -10.26 -0.86 -11.02
N LEU A 13 -9.15 -0.63 -11.72
CA LEU A 13 -9.06 0.34 -12.83
C LEU A 13 -8.99 -0.33 -14.20
N ASP A 14 -9.28 -1.63 -14.28
CA ASP A 14 -9.25 -2.37 -15.54
C ASP A 14 -10.09 -1.70 -16.63
N GLY A 15 -9.55 -1.65 -17.85
CA GLY A 15 -10.18 -1.04 -19.02
C GLY A 15 -10.19 0.50 -19.03
N ARG A 16 -9.71 1.17 -17.98
CA ARG A 16 -9.65 2.63 -17.94
C ARG A 16 -8.41 3.14 -18.65
N VAL A 17 -8.52 4.33 -19.24
CA VAL A 17 -7.41 5.07 -19.82
C VAL A 17 -7.29 6.39 -19.09
N LEU A 18 -6.13 6.65 -18.49
CA LEU A 18 -5.91 7.87 -17.70
C LEU A 18 -4.79 8.72 -18.33
N PRO A 19 -4.91 10.06 -18.31
CA PRO A 19 -3.82 10.95 -18.68
C PRO A 19 -2.76 10.94 -17.58
N ILE A 20 -1.64 10.27 -17.82
CA ILE A 20 -0.54 10.17 -16.87
C ILE A 20 0.54 11.18 -17.20
N LEU A 21 0.98 11.92 -16.19
CA LEU A 21 2.06 12.89 -16.34
C LEU A 21 3.37 12.18 -16.69
N LEU A 22 4.04 12.69 -17.72
CA LEU A 22 5.33 12.19 -18.14
C LEU A 22 6.44 12.85 -17.34
N GLY A 23 7.43 12.04 -16.96
CA GLY A 23 8.66 12.54 -16.36
C GLY A 23 9.54 13.28 -17.38
N PRO A 24 10.70 13.81 -16.94
CA PRO A 24 11.67 14.47 -17.82
C PRO A 24 12.14 13.59 -18.99
N THR A 25 12.15 12.27 -18.79
CA THR A 25 12.48 11.26 -19.80
C THR A 25 11.35 10.98 -20.80
N GLY A 26 10.21 11.67 -20.69
CA GLY A 26 9.06 11.47 -21.58
C GLY A 26 8.32 10.15 -21.33
N HIS A 27 8.63 9.42 -20.25
CA HIS A 27 7.96 8.17 -19.92
C HIS A 27 7.00 8.36 -18.73
N PRO A 28 5.88 7.61 -18.68
CA PRO A 28 5.05 7.52 -17.48
C PRO A 28 5.88 7.04 -16.28
N PRO A 29 5.48 7.27 -15.02
CA PRO A 29 6.16 6.70 -13.87
C PRO A 29 6.35 5.17 -13.97
N LYS A 30 7.34 4.61 -13.27
CA LYS A 30 7.52 3.14 -13.26
C LYS A 30 6.40 2.45 -12.48
N VAL A 31 5.91 3.12 -11.44
CA VAL A 31 4.86 2.64 -10.54
C VAL A 31 3.86 3.77 -10.35
N TYR A 32 2.58 3.44 -10.39
CA TYR A 32 1.48 4.35 -10.11
C TYR A 32 0.70 3.83 -8.90
N GLU A 33 0.56 4.66 -7.87
CA GLU A 33 -0.10 4.33 -6.61
C GLU A 33 -1.42 5.09 -6.51
N VAL A 34 -2.49 4.37 -6.15
CA VAL A 34 -3.82 4.97 -5.96
C VAL A 34 -4.29 4.62 -4.55
N PRO A 35 -4.27 5.58 -3.61
CA PRO A 35 -4.90 5.39 -2.32
C PRO A 35 -6.43 5.37 -2.51
N VAL A 36 -7.04 4.26 -2.12
CA VAL A 36 -8.49 4.08 -2.09
C VAL A 36 -8.94 4.20 -0.64
N PRO A 37 -9.75 5.21 -0.30
CA PRO A 37 -10.36 5.31 1.01
C PRO A 37 -11.23 4.08 1.28
N ASP A 38 -11.18 3.59 2.51
CA ASP A 38 -12.09 2.56 2.97
C ASP A 38 -13.48 3.17 3.20
N HIS A 39 -14.54 2.45 2.80
CA HIS A 39 -15.91 2.95 2.91
C HIS A 39 -16.41 2.99 4.35
N ASP A 40 -15.88 2.14 5.23
CA ASP A 40 -16.21 2.06 6.66
C ASP A 40 -15.29 2.94 7.52
N GLY A 41 -14.45 3.78 6.88
CA GLY A 41 -13.52 4.68 7.56
C GLY A 41 -12.22 4.00 8.03
N GLY A 42 -11.97 2.76 7.60
CA GLY A 42 -10.72 2.05 7.82
C GLY A 42 -9.49 2.68 7.13
N PRO A 43 -8.29 2.12 7.37
CA PRO A 43 -7.07 2.59 6.72
C PRO A 43 -7.17 2.47 5.19
N PRO A 44 -6.67 3.46 4.42
CA PRO A 44 -6.80 3.43 2.97
C PRO A 44 -5.98 2.29 2.37
N THR A 45 -6.59 1.56 1.43
CA THR A 45 -5.90 0.53 0.66
C THR A 45 -5.16 1.17 -0.51
N VAL A 46 -3.89 0.83 -0.72
CA VAL A 46 -3.11 1.36 -1.85
C VAL A 46 -3.11 0.36 -2.99
N LEU A 47 -3.71 0.72 -4.12
CA LEU A 47 -3.59 -0.04 -5.36
C LEU A 47 -2.27 0.33 -6.04
N VAL A 48 -1.52 -0.69 -6.46
CA VAL A 48 -0.23 -0.51 -7.14
C VAL A 48 -0.35 -1.00 -8.58
N TYR A 49 0.06 -0.16 -9.52
CA TYR A 49 0.17 -0.52 -10.93
C TYR A 49 1.59 -0.34 -11.44
N ARG A 50 2.08 -1.30 -12.23
CA ARG A 50 3.43 -1.29 -12.81
C ARG A 50 3.37 -0.97 -14.30
N ARG A 51 4.26 -0.06 -14.73
CA ARG A 51 4.40 0.29 -16.13
C ARG A 51 5.05 -0.86 -16.90
N VAL A 52 4.37 -1.34 -17.94
CA VAL A 52 4.86 -2.39 -18.85
C VAL A 52 4.66 -1.96 -20.31
N PRO A 53 5.44 -2.48 -21.27
CA PRO A 53 5.21 -2.20 -22.69
C PRO A 53 3.81 -2.63 -23.11
N ALA A 54 3.09 -1.77 -23.84
CA ALA A 54 1.76 -2.11 -24.37
C ALA A 54 1.84 -3.18 -25.47
N GLY A 55 2.98 -3.25 -26.16
CA GLY A 55 3.27 -4.21 -27.21
C GLY A 55 4.44 -3.74 -28.07
N TYR A 56 4.81 -4.56 -29.05
CA TYR A 56 5.87 -4.27 -30.00
C TYR A 56 5.32 -4.32 -31.43
N SER A 57 5.81 -3.44 -32.31
CA SER A 57 5.39 -3.42 -33.71
C SER A 57 5.94 -4.65 -34.44
N ARG A 58 5.08 -5.33 -35.21
CA ARG A 58 5.42 -6.61 -35.86
C ARG A 58 6.58 -6.56 -36.85
N ARG A 59 6.82 -5.40 -37.47
CA ARG A 59 7.83 -5.25 -38.55
C ARG A 59 9.15 -4.66 -38.09
N LEU A 60 9.14 -3.82 -37.07
CA LEU A 60 10.33 -3.09 -36.61
C LEU A 60 10.70 -3.38 -35.16
N GLY A 61 9.87 -4.13 -34.42
CA GLY A 61 10.10 -4.41 -33.00
C GLY A 61 10.06 -3.17 -32.11
N LEU A 62 9.46 -2.07 -32.58
CA LEU A 62 9.37 -0.82 -31.83
C LEU A 62 8.26 -0.90 -30.79
N GLN A 63 8.54 -0.44 -29.56
CA GLN A 63 7.52 -0.37 -28.51
C GLN A 63 6.39 0.59 -28.90
N GLN A 64 5.14 0.13 -28.80
CA GLN A 64 3.96 0.93 -29.17
C GLN A 64 3.40 1.76 -28.00
N GLY A 65 4.24 2.12 -27.04
CA GLY A 65 3.86 2.84 -25.84
C GLY A 65 3.74 1.95 -24.60
N TRP A 66 3.09 2.49 -23.57
CA TRP A 66 3.05 1.91 -22.24
C TRP A 66 1.63 1.57 -21.81
N LYS A 67 1.51 0.60 -20.91
CA LYS A 67 0.30 0.32 -20.14
C LYS A 67 0.67 0.11 -18.67
N TYR A 68 -0.32 0.21 -17.80
CA TYR A 68 -0.19 -0.09 -16.39
C TYR A 68 -0.90 -1.40 -16.07
N GLU A 69 -0.17 -2.33 -15.47
CA GLU A 69 -0.71 -3.62 -15.04
C GLU A 69 -0.83 -3.66 -13.51
N TYR A 70 -1.99 -4.12 -13.02
CA TYR A 70 -2.24 -4.21 -11.59
C TYR A 70 -1.30 -5.21 -10.92
N ASP A 71 -0.66 -4.79 -9.84
CA ASP A 71 0.16 -5.65 -8.99
C ASP A 71 -0.63 -6.02 -7.72
N PRO A 72 -1.19 -7.25 -7.64
CA PRO A 72 -1.96 -7.68 -6.49
C PRO A 72 -1.12 -7.83 -5.22
N SER A 73 0.22 -7.88 -5.34
CA SER A 73 1.09 -7.97 -4.17
C SER A 73 1.14 -6.66 -3.37
N GLY A 74 0.72 -5.53 -3.96
CA GLY A 74 0.78 -4.21 -3.34
C GLY A 74 2.20 -3.75 -2.97
N ARG A 75 3.25 -4.45 -3.43
CA ARG A 75 4.61 -4.16 -3.00
C ARG A 75 5.16 -2.93 -3.73
N ARG A 76 5.37 -1.86 -2.97
CA ARG A 76 6.09 -0.67 -3.42
C ARG A 76 7.46 -1.08 -3.98
N GLY A 77 7.81 -0.57 -5.16
CA GLY A 77 9.15 -0.74 -5.71
C GLY A 77 10.17 0.02 -4.85
N ARG A 78 10.86 -0.70 -3.95
CA ARG A 78 11.89 -0.25 -2.99
C ARG A 78 11.44 0.91 -2.09
N ASN A 79 11.44 0.69 -0.78
CA ASN A 79 11.34 1.77 0.21
C ASN A 79 12.45 2.81 -0.07
N LEU A 80 12.10 3.99 -0.59
CA LEU A 80 13.05 5.09 -0.63
C LEU A 80 13.31 5.49 0.82
N LYS A 81 14.54 5.24 1.30
CA LYS A 81 15.01 5.64 2.62
C LYS A 81 15.32 7.14 2.61
N TRP A 82 14.29 7.98 2.62
CA TRP A 82 14.47 9.37 3.00
C TRP A 82 14.32 9.51 4.51
N PRO A 83 15.00 10.48 5.14
CA PRO A 83 14.90 10.71 6.58
C PRO A 83 13.50 11.17 7.04
N TRP A 84 12.60 11.49 6.11
CA TRP A 84 11.20 11.88 6.35
C TRP A 84 10.18 10.86 5.82
N SER A 85 10.60 9.68 5.37
CA SER A 85 9.66 8.65 4.89
C SER A 85 8.93 7.99 6.07
N LYS A 86 7.60 8.20 6.15
CA LYS A 86 6.76 7.48 7.12
C LYS A 86 6.72 5.98 6.80
N PRO A 87 6.84 5.09 7.80
CA PRO A 87 6.75 3.66 7.59
C PRO A 87 5.39 3.25 7.05
N THR A 88 5.37 2.28 6.14
CA THR A 88 4.14 1.63 5.68
C THR A 88 3.44 0.95 6.86
N PRO A 89 2.15 1.23 7.13
CA PRO A 89 1.37 0.41 8.05
C PRO A 89 1.33 -1.03 7.51
N ARG A 90 1.64 -2.00 8.37
CA ARG A 90 1.48 -3.42 8.05
C ARG A 90 -0.03 -3.72 8.08
N PRO A 91 -0.61 -4.40 7.08
CA PRO A 91 -1.99 -4.85 7.17
C PRO A 91 -2.07 -5.91 8.26
N ASP A 92 -2.70 -5.54 9.35
CA ASP A 92 -3.10 -6.33 10.51
C ASP A 92 -4.31 -7.19 10.12
N GLY A 93 -4.02 -8.43 9.72
CA GLY A 93 -5.01 -9.48 9.55
C GLY A 93 -5.13 -10.32 10.82
N GLU A 94 -6.27 -10.15 11.50
CA GLU A 94 -7.13 -11.14 12.17
C GLU A 94 -6.52 -12.28 13.02
N GLY A 95 -6.96 -12.36 14.28
CA GLY A 95 -6.75 -13.54 15.13
C GLY A 95 -7.31 -13.46 16.56
N GLY A 96 -8.63 -13.36 16.71
CA GLY A 96 -9.40 -13.99 17.81
C GLY A 96 -9.35 -13.41 19.23
N GLU A 97 -10.45 -12.76 19.65
CA GLU A 97 -11.03 -12.98 20.98
C GLU A 97 -12.18 -13.99 20.82
N PRO A 98 -12.40 -14.95 21.75
CA PRO A 98 -12.96 -14.57 23.06
C PRO A 98 -12.52 -15.42 24.27
N GLY A 99 -12.56 -14.80 25.46
CA GLY A 99 -13.05 -15.49 26.66
C GLY A 99 -12.04 -15.81 27.77
N ALA A 100 -12.14 -15.01 28.84
CA ALA A 100 -12.19 -15.38 30.25
C ALA A 100 -11.08 -16.25 30.88
N THR A 101 -10.39 -15.68 31.87
CA THR A 101 -10.50 -16.03 33.32
C THR A 101 -9.72 -14.95 34.09
N ASP A 102 -10.39 -14.13 34.89
CA ASP A 102 -10.63 -14.33 36.33
C ASP A 102 -9.43 -13.93 37.21
N GLY A 103 -9.70 -13.04 38.18
CA GLY A 103 -8.87 -12.88 39.37
C GLY A 103 -7.80 -11.79 39.35
N MET A 104 -8.19 -10.51 39.43
CA MET A 104 -7.50 -9.59 40.35
C MET A 104 -8.39 -8.40 40.70
N ARG A 105 -9.12 -8.51 41.81
CA ARG A 105 -9.67 -7.34 42.49
C ARG A 105 -8.76 -7.01 43.66
N ASP A 106 -8.29 -5.77 43.61
CA ASP A 106 -7.94 -4.92 44.74
C ASP A 106 -8.29 -5.47 46.13
N THR A 107 -7.27 -5.59 46.97
CA THR A 107 -7.35 -5.09 48.33
C THR A 107 -5.96 -4.59 48.70
N GLY A 108 -5.81 -3.27 48.65
CA GLY A 108 -4.74 -2.62 49.39
C GLY A 108 -5.04 -2.75 50.88
N ASP A 109 -4.07 -3.24 51.63
CA ASP A 109 -3.97 -2.96 53.06
C ASP A 109 -2.48 -2.97 53.40
N GLY A 110 -1.97 -1.78 53.73
CA GLY A 110 -0.60 -1.61 54.17
C GLY A 110 -0.53 -1.87 55.66
N ASP A 111 0.41 -2.70 56.10
CA ASP A 111 1.20 -2.39 57.29
C ASP A 111 2.44 -3.32 57.37
N ARG A 112 3.60 -2.68 57.45
CA ARG A 112 4.82 -3.15 58.13
C ARG A 112 5.25 -1.93 58.96
N PRO A 113 5.96 -2.04 60.12
CA PRO A 113 6.75 -3.18 60.62
C PRO A 113 6.71 -3.40 62.16
N GLY A 114 7.40 -4.41 62.69
CA GLY A 114 7.80 -4.49 64.11
C GLY A 114 7.89 -5.93 64.64
N HIS A 115 9.06 -6.55 64.67
CA HIS A 115 9.98 -6.64 65.82
C HIS A 115 9.54 -7.55 66.99
N GLN A 116 10.28 -8.65 67.14
CA GLN A 116 10.74 -9.32 68.37
C GLN A 116 9.70 -10.00 69.29
N ASN A 117 9.81 -11.32 69.47
CA ASN A 117 10.63 -11.94 70.53
C ASN A 117 10.81 -13.45 70.27
#